data_AF-A0AAC9HMS9-F1
#
_entry.id   AF-A0AAC9HMS9-F1
#
_cell.length_a   1.000
_cell.length_b   1.000
_cell.length_c   1.000
_cell.angle_alpha   90.00
_cell.angle_beta   90.00
_cell.angle_gamma   90.00
#
_symmetry.space_group_name_H-M   'P 1'
#
loop_
_entity.id
_entity.type
_entity.pdbx_description
1 polymer ?
#
loop_
_entity_poly.entity_id
_entity_poly.type
_entity_poly.pdbx_seq_one_letter_code
_entity_poly.pdbx_strand_id
1 'polypeptide(L)' 'MIDDVRFGIQAVRVDPRIAPPSAYLGVLGMPGLTAYAGIVDVAKAKEGDVVFVSGAAGAVGSIARTHRFRVRLNLRRT' A
#
# COMPACT_ATOMS: atom_id res chain seq x y z
N MET A 1 -34.69 16.31 -5.69
CA MET A 1 -33.48 17.04 -5.25
C MET A 1 -32.49 16.06 -4.60
N ILE A 2 -32.26 14.88 -5.20
CA ILE A 2 -31.30 13.88 -4.67
C ILE A 2 -30.59 13.07 -5.78
N ASP A 3 -30.58 13.59 -7.01
CA ASP A 3 -30.25 12.79 -8.20
C ASP A 3 -28.84 13.05 -8.77
N ASP A 4 -27.96 13.79 -8.08
CA ASP A 4 -26.68 14.22 -8.68
C ASP A 4 -25.43 14.08 -7.78
N VAL A 5 -25.38 13.09 -6.90
CA VAL A 5 -24.09 12.67 -6.31
C VAL A 5 -23.44 11.62 -7.21
N ARG A 6 -22.92 12.05 -8.36
CA ARG A 6 -21.98 11.24 -9.15
C ARG A 6 -20.64 11.23 -8.44
N PHE A 7 -20.37 10.20 -7.63
CA PHE A 7 -19.00 9.87 -7.23
C PHE A 7 -18.22 9.46 -8.49
N GLY A 8 -17.60 10.44 -9.15
CA GLY A 8 -16.78 10.21 -10.32
C GLY A 8 -15.52 9.44 -9.93
N ILE A 9 -15.38 8.23 -10.46
CA ILE A 9 -14.16 7.43 -10.32
C ILE A 9 -13.10 8.03 -11.26
N GLN A 10 -12.19 8.83 -10.71
CA GLN A 10 -11.06 9.39 -11.46
C GLN A 10 -10.08 8.24 -11.79
N ALA A 11 -9.87 7.97 -13.08
CA ALA A 11 -8.93 6.95 -13.53
C ALA A 11 -7.54 7.56 -13.76
N VAL A 12 -6.51 6.96 -13.17
CA VAL A 12 -5.12 7.34 -13.41
C VAL A 12 -4.56 6.44 -14.50
N ARG A 13 -3.96 7.04 -15.54
CA ARG A 13 -3.29 6.29 -16.59
C ARG A 13 -2.02 5.67 -16.03
N VAL A 14 -1.91 4.35 -16.13
CA VAL A 14 -0.75 3.58 -15.67
C VAL A 14 0.18 3.22 -16.84
N ASP A 15 1.48 3.13 -16.58
CA ASP A 15 2.47 2.72 -17.58
C ASP A 15 2.78 1.22 -17.44
N PRO A 16 2.33 0.36 -18.38
CA PRO A 16 2.55 -1.08 -18.32
C PRO A 16 4.02 -1.49 -18.44
N ARG A 17 4.93 -0.57 -18.82
CA ARG A 17 6.37 -0.85 -18.91
C ARG A 17 7.06 -0.83 -17.55
N ILE A 18 6.47 -0.17 -16.55
CA ILE A 18 7.05 -0.08 -15.20
C ILE A 18 6.66 -1.29 -14.37
N ALA A 19 5.41 -1.74 -14.47
CA ALA A 19 4.90 -2.93 -13.80
C ALA A 19 3.72 -3.53 -14.58
N PRO A 20 3.40 -4.83 -14.38
CA PRO A 20 2.20 -5.42 -14.94
C PRO A 20 0.95 -4.60 -14.56
N PRO A 21 0.01 -4.32 -15.50
CA PRO A 21 -1.18 -3.53 -15.21
C PRO A 21 -1.99 -3.99 -13.99
N SER A 22 -2.06 -5.31 -13.75
CA SER A 22 -2.75 -5.88 -12.60
C SER A 22 -2.11 -5.51 -11.25
N ALA A 23 -0.81 -5.20 -11.20
CA ALA A 23 -0.12 -4.80 -9.98
C ALA A 23 -0.66 -3.47 -9.41
N TYR A 24 -1.13 -2.57 -10.28
CA TYR A 24 -1.74 -1.29 -9.91
C TYR A 24 -3.10 -1.44 -9.21
N LEU A 25 -3.76 -2.60 -9.34
CA LEU A 25 -4.98 -2.91 -8.59
C LEU A 25 -4.68 -3.53 -7.21
N GLY A 26 -3.44 -3.99 -6.98
CA GLY A 26 -3.01 -4.66 -5.75
C GLY A 26 -1.91 -3.88 -5.03
N VAL A 27 -0.68 -4.38 -5.14
CA VAL A 27 0.49 -3.86 -4.39
C VAL A 27 0.87 -2.42 -4.73
N LEU A 28 0.64 -1.96 -5.96
CA LEU A 28 0.85 -0.57 -6.34
C LEU A 28 -0.42 0.29 -6.22
N GLY A 29 -1.54 -0.32 -5.82
CA GLY A 29 -2.82 0.35 -5.61
C GLY A 29 -3.08 0.70 -4.15
N MET A 30 -4.32 1.07 -3.85
CA MET A 30 -4.78 1.41 -2.50
C MET A 30 -4.47 0.34 -1.44
N PRO A 31 -4.59 -0.97 -1.73
CA PRO A 31 -4.27 -1.99 -0.73
C PRO A 31 -2.80 -2.00 -0.33
N GLY A 32 -1.88 -1.89 -1.30
CA GLY A 32 -0.45 -1.85 -1.02
C GLY A 32 0.02 -0.55 -0.39
N LEU A 33 -0.53 0.59 -0.80
CA LEU A 33 -0.25 1.87 -0.15
C LEU A 33 -0.68 1.86 1.32
N THR A 34 -1.86 1.32 1.61
CA THR A 34 -2.36 1.16 3.00
C THR A 34 -1.45 0.25 3.82
N ALA A 35 -1.04 -0.89 3.25
CA ALA A 35 -0.10 -1.79 3.91
C ALA A 35 1.24 -1.10 4.20
N TYR A 36 1.77 -0.33 3.25
CA TYR A 36 3.02 0.42 3.43
C TYR A 36 2.90 1.48 4.53
N ALA A 37 1.88 2.35 4.47
CA ALA A 37 1.69 3.40 5.48
C ALA A 37 1.47 2.81 6.88
N GLY A 38 0.72 1.71 6.98
CA GLY A 38 0.50 1.00 8.24
C GLY A 38 1.80 0.48 8.86
N ILE A 39 2.69 -0.10 8.05
CA ILE A 39 3.95 -0.68 8.53
C ILE A 39 5.03 0.40 8.77
N VAL A 40 5.17 1.37 7.86
CA VAL A 40 6.27 2.34 7.86
C VAL A 40 5.94 3.59 8.65
N ASP A 41 4.76 4.18 8.47
CA ASP A 41 4.43 5.47 9.07
C ASP A 41 3.74 5.32 10.43
N VAL A 42 2.81 4.37 10.52
CA VAL A 42 2.01 4.14 11.74
C VAL A 42 2.76 3.24 12.72
N ALA A 43 3.09 2.01 12.32
CA ALA A 43 3.78 1.05 13.18
C ALA A 43 5.28 1.37 13.32
N LYS A 44 5.87 2.06 12.33
CA LYS A 44 7.31 2.38 12.26
C LYS A 44 8.19 1.14 12.48
N ALA A 45 7.71 0.00 11.97
CA ALA A 45 8.39 -1.28 12.15
C ALA A 45 9.76 -1.24 11.47
N LYS A 46 10.75 -1.81 12.14
CA LYS A 46 12.13 -1.88 11.67
C LYS A 46 12.47 -3.30 11.24
N GLU A 47 13.59 -3.43 10.54
CA GLU A 47 14.12 -4.75 10.21
C GLU A 47 14.46 -5.50 11.51
N GLY A 48 13.94 -6.73 11.63
CA GLY A 48 14.07 -7.56 12.83
C GLY A 48 12.89 -7.47 13.80
N ASP A 49 11.99 -6.49 13.66
CA ASP A 49 10.79 -6.41 14.49
C ASP A 49 9.79 -7.51 14.11
N VAL A 50 9.10 -8.05 15.12
CA VAL A 50 7.99 -8.99 14.92
C VAL A 50 6.68 -8.20 14.97
N VAL A 51 5.94 -8.23 13.86
CA VAL A 51 4.68 -7.50 13.69
C VAL A 51 3.52 -8.49 13.61
N PHE A 52 2.46 -8.25 14.37
CA PHE A 52 1.22 -9.01 14.29
C PHE A 52 0.25 -8.33 13.30
N VAL A 53 -0.25 -9.09 12.32
CA VAL A 53 -1.21 -8.61 11.32
C VAL A 53 -2.54 -9.32 11.52
N SER A 54 -3.53 -8.62 12.08
CA SER A 54 -4.90 -9.12 12.14
C SER A 54 -5.49 -9.15 10.72
N GLY A 55 -6.09 -10.29 10.33
CA GLY A 55 -6.70 -10.43 9.00
C GLY A 55 -5.70 -10.54 7.84
N ALA A 56 -4.57 -11.23 8.02
CA ALA A 56 -3.55 -11.45 6.99
C ALA A 56 -4.05 -12.11 5.69
N ALA A 57 -5.26 -12.68 5.68
CA ALA A 57 -5.90 -13.24 4.48
C ALA A 57 -6.58 -12.18 3.58
N GLY A 58 -6.86 -10.99 4.10
CA GLY A 58 -7.54 -9.92 3.35
C GLY A 58 -6.63 -9.21 2.34
N ALA A 59 -7.21 -8.34 1.50
CA ALA A 59 -6.49 -7.64 0.43
C ALA A 59 -5.25 -6.86 0.92
N VAL A 60 -5.37 -6.10 2.01
CA VAL A 60 -4.25 -5.34 2.59
C VAL A 60 -3.29 -6.27 3.34
N GLY A 61 -3.82 -7.13 4.22
CA GLY A 61 -3.03 -8.00 5.09
C GLY A 61 -2.18 -9.02 4.32
N SER A 62 -2.69 -9.52 3.19
CA SER A 62 -1.97 -10.46 2.34
C SER A 62 -0.75 -9.80 1.66
N ILE A 63 -0.87 -8.52 1.29
CA ILE A 63 0.24 -7.72 0.77
C ILE A 63 1.25 -7.42 1.87
N ALA A 64 0.77 -7.01 3.05
CA ALA A 64 1.61 -6.72 4.21
C ALA A 64 2.48 -7.92 4.62
N ARG A 65 1.97 -9.14 4.46
CA ARG A 65 2.70 -10.38 4.75
C ARG A 65 3.68 -10.77 3.63
N THR A 66 3.27 -10.65 2.37
CA THR A 66 4.04 -11.20 1.24
C THR A 66 5.27 -10.37 0.89
N HIS A 67 5.19 -9.05 1.09
CA HIS A 67 6.27 -8.15 0.71
C HIS A 67 7.20 -7.88 1.90
N ARG A 68 8.49 -8.16 1.72
CA ARG A 68 9.53 -7.75 2.65
C ARG A 68 9.72 -6.24 2.52
N PHE A 69 9.11 -5.47 3.42
CA PHE A 69 9.30 -4.02 3.47
C PHE A 69 10.74 -3.71 3.87
N ARG A 70 11.57 -3.35 2.88
CA ARG A 70 12.93 -2.91 3.15
C ARG A 70 12.90 -1.45 3.58
N VAL A 71 12.82 -1.23 4.89
CA VAL A 71 12.87 0.11 5.49
C VAL A 71 14.30 0.63 5.42
N ARG A 72 14.60 1.45 4.42
CA ARG A 72 15.86 2.21 4.36
C ARG A 72 15.57 3.66 4.76
N LEU A 73 15.57 3.90 6.07
CA LEU A 73 15.58 5.26 6.61
C LEU A 73 16.97 5.85 6.39
N ASN A 74 17.07 6.82 5.49
CA ASN A 74 18.25 7.66 5.34
C ASN A 74 17.85 9.12 5.51
N LEU A 75 17.56 9.51 6.76
CA LEU A 75 17.41 10.90 7.15
C LEU A 75 18.79 11.42 7.60
N ARG A 76 19.64 11.76 6.63
CA ARG A 76 20.68 12.77 6.86
C ARG A 76 20.16 14.08 6.28
N ARG A 77 19.65 14.95 7.14
CA ARG A 77 19.78 16.40 7.04
C ARG A 77 19.68 16.99 8.45
N THR A 78 20.72 17.76 8.75
CA THR A 78 20.94 18.70 9.87
C THR A 78 19.69 19.43 10.34
#